data_AF-A0AAW7S1X5-F1
#
_entry.id   AF-A0AAW7S1X5-F1
#
_cell.length_a   1.000
_cell.length_b   1.000
_cell.length_c   1.000
_cell.angle_alpha   90.00
_cell.angle_beta   90.00
_cell.angle_gamma   90.00
#
_symmetry.space_group_name_H-M   'P 1'
#
loop_
_entity.id
_entity.type
_entity.pdbx_description
1 polymer ?
#
loop_
_entity_poly.entity_id
_entity_poly.type
_entity_poly.pdbx_seq_one_letter_code
_entity_poly.pdbx_strand_id
1 'polypeptide(L)'
;MDQNSQKVHSIKVSAAAIYNAVLAFIVHAVGGAIIFVVLAGLAFGLGRFVHHLAEWGADPILVTCLGALEYVVFGADALCMLFFIYSAVKAGYKEMQ
;
A
#
# COMPACT_ATOMS: atom_id res chain seq x y z
N MET A 1 -15.92 -34.53 -29.55
CA MET A 1 -15.86 -33.71 -28.32
C MET A 1 -16.55 -32.39 -28.62
N ASP A 2 -17.59 -32.09 -27.85
CA ASP A 2 -18.61 -31.08 -28.15
C ASP A 2 -18.11 -29.65 -27.86
N GLN A 3 -18.32 -28.72 -28.80
CA GLN A 3 -17.99 -27.29 -28.70
C GLN A 3 -18.55 -26.64 -27.42
N ASN A 4 -19.70 -27.13 -26.92
CA ASN A 4 -20.33 -26.63 -25.71
C ASN A 4 -19.50 -26.97 -24.46
N SER A 5 -18.86 -28.15 -24.43
CA SER A 5 -18.02 -28.57 -23.30
C SER A 5 -16.71 -27.75 -23.23
N GLN A 6 -16.15 -27.35 -24.37
CA GLN A 6 -14.95 -26.50 -24.43
C GLN A 6 -15.26 -25.06 -24.00
N LYS A 7 -16.43 -24.53 -24.40
CA LYS A 7 -16.87 -23.18 -24.03
C LYS A 7 -17.13 -23.04 -22.53
N VAL A 8 -17.77 -24.04 -21.91
CA VAL A 8 -18.02 -24.08 -20.46
C VAL A 8 -16.70 -24.16 -19.68
N HIS A 9 -15.73 -24.95 -20.16
CA HIS A 9 -14.42 -25.05 -19.52
C HIS A 9 -13.63 -23.73 -19.63
N SER A 10 -13.65 -23.08 -20.79
CA SER A 10 -13.01 -21.78 -21.02
C SER A 10 -13.57 -20.67 -20.13
N ILE A 11 -14.89 -20.60 -19.94
CA ILE A 11 -15.54 -19.60 -19.08
C ILE A 11 -15.15 -19.80 -17.60
N LYS A 12 -15.14 -21.04 -17.12
CA LYS A 12 -14.75 -21.34 -15.73
C LYS A 12 -13.28 -20.99 -15.47
N VAL A 13 -12.40 -21.26 -16.43
CA VAL A 13 -10.98 -20.92 -16.34
C VAL A 13 -10.76 -19.40 -16.35
N SER A 14 -11.48 -18.67 -17.21
CA SER A 14 -11.41 -17.19 -17.26
C SER A 14 -11.92 -16.55 -15.97
N ALA A 15 -13.05 -17.01 -15.43
CA ALA A 15 -13.59 -16.51 -14.16
C ALA A 15 -12.64 -16.78 -12.98
N ALA A 16 -12.02 -17.95 -12.94
CA ALA A 16 -11.02 -18.29 -11.91
C ALA A 16 -9.75 -17.44 -12.02
N ALA A 17 -9.30 -17.12 -13.24
CA ALA A 17 -8.13 -16.27 -13.48
C ALA A 17 -8.37 -14.83 -13.01
N ILE A 18 -9.54 -14.25 -13.33
CA ILE A 18 -9.93 -12.90 -12.89
C ILE A 18 -10.04 -12.87 -11.36
N TYR A 19 -10.67 -13.89 -10.77
CA TYR A 19 -10.80 -13.98 -9.31
C TYR A 19 -9.43 -14.02 -8.62
N ASN A 20 -8.50 -14.83 -9.11
CA ASN A 20 -7.14 -14.90 -8.57
C ASN A 20 -6.37 -13.59 -8.72
N ALA A 21 -6.54 -12.87 -9.84
CA ALA A 21 -5.89 -11.58 -10.07
C ALA A 21 -6.40 -10.51 -9.08
N VAL A 22 -7.72 -10.46 -8.85
CA VAL A 22 -8.33 -9.55 -7.87
C VAL A 22 -7.87 -9.91 -6.45
N LEU A 23 -7.77 -11.21 -6.13
CA LEU A 23 -7.34 -11.65 -4.81
C LEU A 23 -5.87 -11.30 -4.54
N ALA A 24 -4.98 -11.49 -5.53
CA ALA A 24 -3.59 -11.09 -5.44
C ALA A 24 -3.45 -9.57 -5.28
N PHE A 25 -4.27 -8.79 -5.98
CA PHE A 25 -4.31 -7.34 -5.86
C PHE A 25 -4.75 -6.89 -4.46
N ILE A 26 -5.83 -7.46 -3.92
CA ILE A 26 -6.34 -7.13 -2.58
C ILE A 26 -5.31 -7.47 -1.52
N VAL A 27 -4.68 -8.65 -1.58
CA VAL A 27 -3.66 -9.06 -0.61
C VAL A 27 -2.49 -8.07 -0.60
N HIS A 28 -2.03 -7.64 -1.77
CA HIS A 28 -0.95 -6.66 -1.87
C HIS A 28 -1.37 -5.27 -1.37
N ALA A 29 -2.58 -4.82 -1.72
CA ALA A 29 -3.13 -3.54 -1.28
C ALA A 29 -3.29 -3.46 0.24
N VAL A 30 -3.83 -4.53 0.85
CA VAL A 30 -3.99 -4.64 2.30
C VAL A 30 -2.63 -4.71 2.98
N GLY A 31 -1.66 -5.42 2.41
CA GLY A 31 -0.28 -5.43 2.90
C GLY A 31 0.33 -4.03 2.94
N GLY A 32 0.19 -3.25 1.88
CA GLY A 32 0.61 -1.86 1.83
C GLY A 32 -0.11 -0.98 2.85
N ALA A 33 -1.42 -1.14 3.02
CA ALA A 33 -2.20 -0.38 3.99
C ALA A 33 -1.80 -0.67 5.45
N ILE A 34 -1.44 -1.93 5.77
CA ILE A 34 -0.93 -2.29 7.10
C ILE A 34 0.41 -1.61 7.35
N ILE A 35 1.32 -1.64 6.36
CA ILE A 35 2.63 -0.98 6.45
C ILE A 35 2.45 0.54 6.66
N PHE A 36 1.53 1.17 5.92
CA PHE A 36 1.18 2.58 6.10
C PHE A 36 0.75 2.89 7.54
N VAL A 37 -0.16 2.09 8.12
CA VAL A 37 -0.63 2.31 9.50
C VAL A 37 0.50 2.13 10.51
N VAL A 38 1.37 1.15 10.32
CA VAL A 38 2.53 0.90 11.20
C VAL A 38 3.54 2.05 11.12
N LEU A 39 3.86 2.52 9.91
CA LEU A 39 4.77 3.64 9.69
C LEU A 39 4.19 4.97 10.21
N ALA A 40 2.92 5.23 9.97
CA ALA A 40 2.22 6.39 10.49
C ALA A 40 2.15 6.37 12.03
N GLY A 41 1.90 5.19 12.62
CA GLY A 41 1.93 5.00 14.07
C GLY A 41 3.32 5.22 14.67
N LEU A 42 4.36 4.70 14.02
CA LEU A 42 5.76 4.94 14.42
C LEU A 42 6.12 6.42 14.32
N ALA A 43 5.76 7.10 13.24
CA ALA A 43 6.00 8.52 13.04
C ALA A 43 5.30 9.37 14.12
N PHE A 44 4.01 9.08 14.39
CA PHE A 44 3.24 9.77 15.42
C PHE A 44 3.81 9.51 16.83
N GLY A 45 4.23 8.28 17.10
CA GLY A 45 4.93 7.91 18.34
C GLY A 45 6.26 8.62 18.50
N LEU A 46 7.04 8.73 17.42
CA LEU A 46 8.30 9.46 17.36
C LEU A 46 8.08 10.95 17.66
N GLY A 47 7.09 11.59 17.04
CA GLY A 47 6.76 13.00 17.28
C GLY A 47 6.39 13.28 18.74
N ARG A 48 5.58 12.41 19.37
CA ARG A 48 5.27 12.48 20.81
C ARG A 48 6.50 12.30 21.69
N PHE A 49 7.36 11.34 21.35
CA PHE A 49 8.59 11.06 22.10
C PHE A 49 9.58 12.23 22.01
N VAL A 50 9.71 12.83 20.82
CA VAL A 50 10.52 14.02 20.55
C VAL A 50 10.05 15.22 21.35
N HIS A 51 8.74 15.44 21.44
CA HIS A 51 8.16 16.54 22.21
C HIS A 51 8.50 16.44 23.70
N HIS A 52 8.41 15.23 24.27
CA HIS A 52 8.84 14.99 25.65
C HIS A 52 10.36 15.09 25.82
N LEU A 53 11.16 14.67 24.85
CA LEU A 53 12.60 14.84 24.88
C LEU A 53 13.00 16.32 24.87
N ALA A 54 12.31 17.15 24.08
CA ALA A 54 12.53 18.59 24.03
C ALA A 54 12.21 19.27 25.38
N GLU A 55 11.14 18.85 26.06
CA GLU A 55 10.82 19.30 27.43
C GLU A 55 11.88 18.87 28.46
N TRP A 56 12.56 17.75 28.23
CA TRP A 56 13.66 17.27 29.07
C TRP A 56 15.04 17.86 28.72
N GLY A 57 15.10 18.79 27.76
CA GLY A 57 16.33 19.47 27.36
C GLY A 57 17.19 18.70 26.36
N ALA A 58 16.59 17.78 25.59
CA ALA A 58 17.30 17.03 24.55
C ALA A 58 17.68 17.89 23.34
N ASP A 59 18.67 17.39 22.59
CA ASP A 59 19.33 18.11 21.52
C ASP A 59 18.39 18.46 20.33
N PRO A 60 18.36 19.74 19.88
CA PRO A 60 17.47 20.20 18.82
C PRO A 60 17.77 19.60 17.43
N ILE A 61 18.98 19.07 17.20
CA ILE A 61 19.31 18.33 15.96
C ILE A 61 18.55 17.00 15.95
N LEU A 62 18.40 16.34 17.10
CA LEU A 62 17.66 15.09 17.22
C LEU A 62 16.17 15.28 16.89
N VAL A 63 15.59 16.38 17.40
CA VAL A 63 14.21 16.80 17.12
C VAL A 63 14.01 17.04 15.62
N THR A 64 14.95 17.73 14.99
CA THR A 64 14.90 18.07 13.55
C THR A 64 15.04 16.84 12.66
N CYS A 65 16.00 15.96 12.97
CA CYS A 65 16.18 14.70 12.23
C CYS A 65 14.97 13.79 12.32
N LEU A 66 14.35 13.66 13.51
CA LEU A 66 13.16 12.83 13.67
C LEU A 66 11.94 13.42 12.93
N GLY A 67 11.73 14.73 12.97
CA GLY A 67 10.66 15.38 12.19
C GLY A 67 10.88 15.29 10.67
N ALA A 68 12.12 15.41 10.21
CA ALA A 68 12.44 15.20 8.80
C ALA A 68 12.20 13.74 8.39
N LEU A 69 12.53 12.78 9.24
CA LEU A 69 12.31 11.36 8.98
C LEU A 69 10.81 11.02 8.92
N GLU A 70 9.99 11.60 9.79
CA GLU A 70 8.53 11.51 9.72
C GLU A 70 8.00 11.98 8.36
N TYR A 71 8.42 13.17 7.90
CA TYR A 71 7.99 13.70 6.61
C TYR A 71 8.47 12.87 5.43
N VAL A 72 9.71 12.36 5.47
CA VAL A 72 10.28 11.53 4.41
C VAL A 72 9.57 10.18 4.34
N VAL A 73 9.31 9.54 5.48
CA VAL A 73 8.61 8.26 5.54
C VAL A 73 7.16 8.42 5.08
N PHE A 74 6.46 9.46 5.54
CA PHE A 74 5.09 9.74 5.13
C PHE A 74 4.99 10.07 3.64
N GLY A 75 5.91 10.90 3.13
CA GLY A 75 5.97 11.27 1.72
C GLY A 75 6.31 10.09 0.81
N ALA A 76 7.29 9.27 1.19
CA ALA A 76 7.67 8.09 0.43
C ALA A 76 6.53 7.06 0.39
N ASP A 77 5.83 6.84 1.51
CA ASP A 77 4.71 5.92 1.56
C ASP A 77 3.52 6.43 0.72
N ALA A 78 3.17 7.72 0.84
CA ALA A 78 2.12 8.32 0.02
C ALA A 78 2.41 8.21 -1.49
N LEU A 79 3.67 8.36 -1.90
CA LEU A 79 4.10 8.16 -3.28
C LEU A 79 3.98 6.70 -3.72
N CYS A 80 4.39 5.75 -2.86
CA CYS A 80 4.20 4.32 -3.11
C CYS A 80 2.71 3.96 -3.25
N MET A 81 1.85 4.48 -2.37
CA MET A 81 0.41 4.24 -2.43
C MET A 81 -0.21 4.84 -3.69
N LEU A 82 0.19 6.06 -4.07
CA LEU A 82 -0.26 6.71 -5.30
C LEU A 82 0.15 5.93 -6.55
N PHE A 83 1.40 5.47 -6.62
CA PHE A 83 1.90 4.67 -7.73
C PHE A 83 1.21 3.31 -7.82
N PHE A 84 0.91 2.71 -6.67
CA PHE A 84 0.16 1.47 -6.58
C PHE A 84 -1.27 1.63 -7.08
N ILE A 85 -2.00 2.66 -6.63
CA ILE A 85 -3.35 2.98 -7.11
C ILE A 85 -3.34 3.25 -8.61
N TYR A 86 -2.35 3.99 -9.11
CA TYR A 86 -2.22 4.26 -10.54
C TYR A 86 -2.02 2.96 -11.35
N SER A 87 -1.15 2.06 -10.88
CA SER A 87 -0.94 0.75 -11.50
C SER A 87 -2.20 -0.12 -11.45
N ALA A 88 -2.92 -0.09 -10.33
CA ALA A 88 -4.18 -0.80 -10.14
C ALA A 88 -5.26 -0.36 -11.12
N VAL A 89 -5.48 0.96 -11.20
CA VAL A 89 -6.45 1.57 -12.10
C VAL A 89 -6.09 1.27 -13.55
N LYS A 90 -4.81 1.43 -13.92
CA LYS A 90 -4.33 1.12 -15.27
C LYS A 90 -4.53 -0.35 -15.64
N ALA A 91 -4.25 -1.28 -14.72
CA ALA A 91 -4.48 -2.70 -14.93
C ALA A 91 -5.98 -3.01 -15.09
N GLY A 92 -6.84 -2.44 -14.24
CA GLY A 92 -8.29 -2.60 -14.34
C GLY A 92 -8.88 -2.03 -15.63
N TYR A 93 -8.38 -0.88 -16.11
CA TYR A 93 -8.77 -0.34 -17.41
C TYR A 93 -8.38 -1.24 -18.57
N LYS A 94 -7.22 -1.91 -18.48
CA LYS A 94 -6.72 -2.82 -19.51
C LYS A 94 -7.51 -4.13 -19.58
N GLU A 95 -8.13 -4.54 -18.48
CA GLU A 95 -9.04 -5.70 -18.43
C GLU A 95 -10.45 -5.36 -18.95
N MET A 96 -10.82 -4.08 -19.06
CA MET A 96 -12.10 -3.61 -19.61
C MET A 96 -12.09 -3.31 -21.12
N GLN A 97 -10.91 -3.27 -21.76
CA GLN A 97 -10.75 -3.16 -23.22
C GLN A 97 -10.43 -4.52 -23.84
#